data_AF-F9PSG9-F1
#
_entry.id   AF-F9PSG9-F1
#
_cell.length_a   1.000
_cell.length_b   1.000
_cell.length_c   1.000
_cell.angle_alpha   90.00
_cell.angle_beta   90.00
_cell.angle_gamma   90.00
#
_symmetry.space_group_name_H-M   'P 1'
#
loop_
_entity.id
_entity.type
_entity.pdbx_description
1 polymer ?
#
loop_
_entity_poly.entity_id
_entity_poly.type
_entity_poly.pdbx_seq_one_letter_code
_entity_poly.pdbx_strand_id
1 'polypeptide(L)' 'MTYSEEIKKIRQKCFLSQEAFGREIGVSFSSVNRWEGGKSKPNMSAMK' A
#
# COMPACT_ATOMS: atom_id res chain seq x y z
N MET A 1 14.87 1.68 7.20
CA MET A 1 13.51 1.24 6.84
C MET A 1 13.01 2.12 5.73
N THR A 2 12.66 1.54 4.59
CA THR A 2 12.08 2.30 3.48
C THR A 2 10.55 2.38 3.65
N TYR A 3 9.92 3.44 3.12
CA TYR A 3 8.46 3.58 3.13
C TYR A 3 7.74 2.33 2.59
N SER A 4 8.32 1.70 1.58
CA SER A 4 7.85 0.46 0.96
C SER A 4 7.73 -0.70 1.96
N GLU A 5 8.73 -0.86 2.83
CA GLU A 5 8.76 -1.91 3.86
C GLU A 5 7.75 -1.64 4.97
N GLU A 6 7.57 -0.38 5.36
CA GLU A 6 6.62 -0.02 6.42
C GLU A 6 5.18 -0.22 5.96
N ILE A 7 4.84 0.14 4.72
CA ILE A 7 3.51 -0.14 4.14
C ILE A 7 3.24 -1.65 4.15
N LYS A 8 4.22 -2.45 3.71
CA LYS A 8 4.11 -3.92 3.71
C LYS A 8 3.92 -4.48 5.12
N LYS A 9 4.66 -3.97 6.11
CA LYS A 9 4.50 -4.36 7.52
C LYS A 9 3.12 -4.03 8.07
N ILE A 10 2.62 -2.82 7.83
CA ILE A 10 1.30 -2.39 8.31
C ILE A 10 0.23 -3.31 7.72
N ARG A 11 0.26 -3.54 6.39
CA ARG A 11 -0.68 -4.46 5.73
C ARG A 11 -0.64 -5.86 6.34
N GLN A 12 0.56 -6.40 6.55
CA GLN A 12 0.73 -7.74 7.13
C GLN A 12 0.23 -7.83 8.58
N LYS A 13 0.42 -6.78 9.39
CA LYS A 13 -0.14 -6.69 10.75
C LYS A 13 -1.66 -6.65 10.77
N CYS A 14 -2.27 -6.09 9.72
CA CYS A 14 -3.72 -6.11 9.52
C CYS A 14 -4.24 -7.42 8.93
N PHE A 15 -3.37 -8.39 8.60
CA PHE A 15 -3.73 -9.64 7.93
C PHE A 15 -4.46 -9.44 6.58
N LEU A 16 -4.17 -8.34 5.88
CA LEU A 16 -4.83 -7.99 4.63
C LEU A 16 -4.00 -8.40 3.41
N SER A 17 -4.68 -8.81 2.33
CA SER A 17 -4.07 -8.88 1.00
C SER A 17 -3.80 -7.46 0.48
N GLN A 18 -2.93 -7.31 -0.53
CA GLN A 18 -2.71 -5.99 -1.16
C GLN A 18 -4.00 -5.43 -1.77
N GLU A 19 -4.91 -6.30 -2.22
CA GLU A 19 -6.21 -5.89 -2.76
C GLU A 19 -7.15 -5.39 -1.66
N ALA A 20 -7.27 -6.15 -0.56
CA ALA A 20 -8.12 -5.77 0.57
C ALA A 20 -7.60 -4.49 1.23
N PHE A 21 -6.28 -4.38 1.42
CA PHE A 21 -5.65 -3.17 1.93
C PHE A 21 -5.86 -1.97 1.02
N GLY A 22 -5.76 -2.17 -0.30
CA GLY A 22 -6.06 -1.13 -1.28
C GLY A 22 -7.50 -0.63 -1.15
N ARG A 23 -8.48 -1.54 -1.10
CA ARG A 23 -9.89 -1.19 -0.90
C ARG A 23 -10.12 -0.39 0.39
N GLU A 24 -9.47 -0.77 1.48
CA GLU A 24 -9.60 -0.08 2.78
C GLU A 24 -9.13 1.38 2.74
N ILE A 25 -8.09 1.67 1.94
CA ILE A 25 -7.49 3.02 1.84
C ILE A 25 -7.85 3.75 0.53
N GLY A 26 -8.84 3.26 -0.21
CA GLY A 26 -9.35 3.90 -1.42
C GLY A 26 -8.45 3.81 -2.66
N VAL A 27 -7.54 2.83 -2.72
CA VAL A 27 -6.59 2.65 -3.83
C VAL A 27 -6.69 1.27 -4.51
N SER A 28 -6.22 1.20 -5.75
CA SER A 28 -6.10 -0.09 -6.45
C SER A 28 -5.01 -0.98 -5.86
N PHE A 29 -5.17 -2.31 -5.99
CA PHE A 29 -4.11 -3.29 -5.71
C PHE A 29 -2.77 -2.89 -6.36
N SER A 30 -2.82 -2.43 -7.61
CA SER A 30 -1.65 -2.03 -8.40
C SER A 30 -0.87 -0.88 -7.75
N SER A 31 -1.57 0.04 -7.08
CA SER A 31 -0.97 1.14 -6.33
C SER A 31 -0.21 0.62 -5.12
N VAL A 32 -0.85 -0.25 -4.32
CA VAL A 32 -0.21 -0.89 -3.15
C VAL A 32 1.02 -1.70 -3.58
N ASN A 33 0.92 -2.47 -4.67
CA ASN A 33 2.01 -3.27 -5.21
C ASN A 33 3.22 -2.41 -5.57
N ARG A 34 3.00 -1.26 -6.24
CA ARG A 34 4.07 -0.32 -6.57
C ARG A 34 4.68 0.35 -5.33
N TRP A 35 3.88 0.65 -4.31
CA TRP A 35 4.38 1.21 -3.05
C TRP A 35 5.25 0.22 -2.30
N GLU A 36 4.77 -1.01 -2.08
CA GLU A 36 5.54 -2.07 -1.42
C GLU A 36 6.76 -2.50 -2.21
N GLY A 37 6.71 -2.40 -3.54
CA GLY A 37 7.84 -2.65 -4.44
C GLY A 37 8.81 -1.48 -4.59
N GLY A 38 8.57 -0.33 -3.93
CA GLY A 38 9.43 0.86 -4.01
C GLY A 38 9.46 1.56 -5.36
N LYS A 39 8.52 1.23 -6.26
CA LYS A 39 8.43 1.81 -7.61
C LYS A 39 7.76 3.20 -7.61
N SER A 40 7.06 3.56 -6.55
CA SER A 40 6.43 4.88 -6.39
C SER A 40 6.13 5.17 -4.93
N LYS A 41 6.10 6.45 -4.54
CA LYS A 41 5.67 6.89 -3.21
C LYS A 41 4.15 7.09 -3.17
N PRO A 42 3.48 6.83 -2.03
CA PRO A 42 2.09 7.25 -1.83
C PRO A 42 1.98 8.76 -2.04
N ASN A 43 0.92 9.19 -2.71
CA ASN A 43 0.57 10.60 -2.84
C ASN A 43 -0.88 10.80 -2.41
N MET A 44 -1.19 12.00 -1.90
CA MET A 44 -2.52 12.33 -1.40
C MET A 44 -3.61 12.15 -2.47
N SER A 45 -3.26 12.31 -3.75
CA SER A 45 -4.21 12.11 -4.86
C SER A 45 -4.59 10.65 -5.09
N ALA A 46 -3.75 9.71 -4.65
CA ALA A 46 -4.05 8.29 -4.72
C ALA A 46 -5.05 7.90 -3.64
N MET A 47 -4.94 8.49 -2.44
CA MET A 47 -5.80 8.21 -1.28
C MET A 47 -7.03 9.12 -1.35
N LYS A 48 -8.13 8.64 -1.95
CA LYS A 48 -9.42 9.34 -1.97
C LYS A 48 -10.38 8.76 -0.95
#